data_AF-A0AA35M6B8-F1
#
_entry.id   AF-A0AA35M6B8-F1
#
_cell.length_a   1.000
_cell.length_b   1.000
_cell.length_c   1.000
_cell.angle_alpha   90.00
_cell.angle_beta   90.00
_cell.angle_gamma   90.00
#
_symmetry.space_group_name_H-M   'P 1'
#
loop_
_entity.id
_entity.type
_entity.pdbx_description
1 polymer ?
#
loop_
_entity_poly.entity_id
_entity_poly.type
_entity_poly.pdbx_seq_one_letter_code
_entity_poly.pdbx_strand_id
1 'polypeptide(L)'
;MEKYPAKTEPMPDSLVADAEAAMAWEHSLSPRRALKLYSKAVRFSAFVSLALVMEGFDTKVVGSLYSVPAFQKDFGSRTARGNYEISAAWQSGMSGITGVSVVLGMLLGGYASESAGCRLLSVL
;
A
#
# COMPACT_ATOMS: atom_id res chain seq x y z
N MET A 1 -1.37 41.57 9.43
CA MET A 1 -0.42 40.47 9.68
C MET A 1 -0.65 39.97 11.10
N GLU A 2 -1.65 39.10 11.26
CA GLU A 2 -2.02 38.50 12.55
C GLU A 2 -1.02 37.38 12.85
N LYS A 3 -0.10 37.62 13.79
CA LYS A 3 0.82 36.59 14.29
C LYS A 3 0.02 35.65 15.20
N TYR A 4 -0.26 34.45 14.70
CA TYR A 4 -0.78 33.35 15.52
C TYR A 4 0.29 32.95 16.54
N PRO A 5 0.03 33.00 17.87
CA PRO A 5 1.00 32.57 18.86
C PRO A 5 1.04 31.04 18.89
N ALA A 6 2.14 30.46 18.40
CA ALA A 6 2.48 29.07 18.67
C ALA A 6 2.73 28.90 20.17
N LYS A 7 1.69 28.61 20.94
CA LYS A 7 1.84 28.07 22.29
C LYS A 7 2.29 26.62 22.14
N THR A 8 3.59 26.40 22.18
CA THR A 8 4.15 25.10 22.55
C THR A 8 3.89 24.93 24.04
N GLU A 9 2.76 24.31 24.40
CA GLU A 9 2.57 23.75 25.74
C GLU A 9 3.83 22.92 26.06
N PRO A 10 4.53 23.16 27.18
CA PRO A 10 5.67 22.34 27.54
C PRO A 10 5.17 20.91 27.67
N MET A 11 5.80 19.99 26.91
CA MET A 11 5.52 18.56 27.03
C MET A 11 5.62 18.20 28.52
N PRO A 12 4.56 17.65 29.15
CA PRO A 12 4.58 17.36 30.58
C PRO A 12 5.76 16.45 30.88
N ASP A 13 6.55 16.79 31.91
CA ASP A 13 7.84 16.14 32.21
C ASP A 13 7.73 14.61 32.32
N SER A 14 6.55 14.09 32.71
CA SER A 14 6.26 12.66 32.74
C SER A 14 6.27 12.00 31.36
N LEU A 15 5.80 12.67 30.31
CA LEU A 15 5.83 12.13 28.94
C LEU A 15 7.25 12.10 28.37
N VAL A 16 8.08 13.08 28.74
CA VAL A 16 9.49 13.11 28.35
C VAL A 16 10.24 11.97 29.04
N ALA A 17 10.02 11.78 30.35
CA ALA A 17 10.60 10.68 31.11
C ALA A 17 10.13 9.30 30.61
N ASP A 18 8.85 9.14 30.28
CA ASP A 18 8.28 7.90 29.74
C ASP A 18 8.83 7.60 28.33
N ALA A 19 8.99 8.62 27.48
CA ALA A 19 9.59 8.49 26.15
C ALA A 19 11.08 8.12 26.24
N GLU A 20 11.83 8.73 27.15
CA GLU A 20 13.23 8.39 27.41
C GLU A 20 13.38 6.95 27.94
N ALA A 21 12.49 6.52 28.83
CA ALA A 21 12.46 5.15 29.35
C ALA A 21 12.10 4.11 28.26
N ALA A 22 11.13 4.44 27.38
CA ALA A 22 10.76 3.59 26.25
C ALA A 22 11.90 3.47 25.23
N MET A 23 12.57 4.59 24.91
CA MET A 23 13.72 4.62 24.00
C MET A 23 14.92 3.84 24.56
N ALA A 24 15.22 3.96 25.85
CA ALA A 24 16.27 3.19 26.51
C ALA A 24 15.95 1.67 26.50
N TRP A 25 14.67 1.32 26.67
CA TRP A 25 14.20 -0.06 26.58
C TRP A 25 14.31 -0.62 25.15
N GLU A 26 13.86 0.13 24.15
CA GLU A 26 13.99 -0.24 22.72
C GLU A 26 15.46 -0.43 22.31
N HIS A 27 16.36 0.44 22.77
CA HIS A 27 17.79 0.33 22.48
C HIS A 27 18.44 -0.89 23.16
N SER A 28 17.84 -1.41 24.24
CA SER A 28 18.28 -2.63 24.92
C SER A 28 17.77 -3.92 24.27
N LEU A 29 16.83 -3.84 23.32
CA LEU A 29 16.29 -5.02 22.65
C LEU A 29 17.28 -5.59 21.62
N SER A 30 17.62 -6.87 21.79
CA SER A 30 18.37 -7.58 20.75
C SER A 30 17.50 -7.80 19.51
N PRO A 31 18.06 -7.82 18.29
CA PRO A 31 17.31 -7.92 17.04
C PRO A 31 16.41 -9.17 16.95
N ARG A 32 16.81 -10.27 17.61
CA ARG A 32 15.97 -11.48 17.70
C ARG A 32 14.76 -11.30 18.60
N ARG A 33 14.88 -10.47 19.64
CA ARG A 33 13.81 -10.18 20.60
C ARG A 33 12.83 -9.15 20.04
N ALA A 34 13.34 -8.16 19.31
CA ALA A 34 12.53 -7.19 18.57
C ALA A 34 11.65 -7.87 17.50
N LEU A 35 12.21 -8.81 16.74
CA LEU A 35 11.46 -9.55 15.72
C LEU A 35 10.31 -10.40 16.32
N LYS A 36 10.52 -10.95 17.52
CA LYS A 36 9.53 -11.77 18.21
C LYS A 36 8.44 -10.91 18.86
N LEU A 37 8.83 -9.79 19.47
CA LEU A 37 7.93 -8.84 20.12
C LEU A 37 6.99 -8.18 19.09
N TYR A 38 7.53 -7.72 17.96
CA TYR A 38 6.76 -7.04 16.89
C TYR A 38 6.41 -7.96 15.72
N SER A 39 6.28 -9.27 15.97
CA SER A 39 5.98 -10.26 14.91
C SER A 39 4.69 -9.98 14.13
N LYS A 40 3.70 -9.30 14.73
CA LYS A 40 2.47 -8.88 14.03
C LYS A 40 2.77 -7.77 13.01
N ALA A 41 3.48 -6.72 13.42
CA ALA A 41 3.92 -5.65 12.54
C ALA A 41 4.82 -6.18 11.41
N VAL A 42 5.79 -7.05 11.71
CA VAL A 42 6.68 -7.64 10.70
C VAL A 42 5.90 -8.44 9.66
N ARG A 43 4.92 -9.27 10.08
CA ARG A 43 4.07 -10.01 9.15
C ARG A 43 3.21 -9.08 8.30
N PHE A 44 2.67 -8.02 8.90
CA PHE A 44 1.88 -7.02 8.18
C PHE A 44 2.73 -6.30 7.13
N SER A 45 3.92 -5.82 7.50
CA SER A 45 4.86 -5.17 6.58
C SER A 45 5.32 -6.10 5.47
N ALA A 46 5.60 -7.36 5.76
CA ALA A 46 5.96 -8.35 4.74
C ALA A 46 4.81 -8.61 3.76
N PHE A 47 3.57 -8.69 4.25
CA PHE A 47 2.38 -8.85 3.43
C PHE A 47 2.16 -7.66 2.50
N VAL A 48 2.24 -6.43 3.03
CA VAL A 48 2.13 -5.19 2.24
C VAL A 48 3.25 -5.11 1.20
N SER A 49 4.48 -5.46 1.57
CA SER A 49 5.61 -5.46 0.64
C SER A 49 5.42 -6.47 -0.48
N LEU A 50 4.93 -7.67 -0.15
CA LEU A 50 4.66 -8.71 -1.14
C LEU A 50 3.54 -8.30 -2.10
N ALA A 51 2.48 -7.67 -1.58
CA ALA A 51 1.39 -7.15 -2.40
C ALA A 51 1.90 -6.13 -3.43
N LEU A 52 2.80 -5.23 -3.02
CA LEU A 52 3.40 -4.24 -3.91
C LEU A 52 4.27 -4.89 -5.00
N VAL A 53 5.03 -5.94 -4.65
CA VAL A 53 5.81 -6.71 -5.63
C VAL A 53 4.89 -7.41 -6.63
N MET A 54 3.78 -8.01 -6.16
CA MET A 54 2.81 -8.68 -7.02
C MET A 54 2.15 -7.69 -8.00
N GLU A 55 1.78 -6.50 -7.53
CA GLU A 55 1.23 -5.43 -8.38
C GLU A 55 2.21 -5.01 -9.48
N GLY A 56 3.48 -4.83 -9.12
CA GLY A 56 4.54 -4.49 -10.08
C GLY A 56 4.82 -5.61 -11.10
N PHE A 57 4.69 -6.86 -10.68
CA PHE A 57 4.89 -8.03 -11.54
C PHE A 57 3.77 -8.17 -12.59
N ASP A 58 2.51 -8.13 -12.16
CA ASP A 58 1.34 -8.29 -13.05
C ASP A 58 1.34 -7.25 -14.17
N THR A 59 1.62 -5.98 -13.83
CA THR A 59 1.70 -4.87 -14.78
C THR A 59 2.70 -5.15 -15.91
N LYS A 60 3.84 -5.78 -15.62
CA LYS A 60 4.85 -6.12 -16.61
C LYS A 60 4.47 -7.33 -17.45
N VAL A 61 3.88 -8.36 -16.82
CA VAL A 61 3.43 -9.57 -17.52
C VAL A 61 2.33 -9.24 -18.51
N VAL A 62 1.30 -8.47 -18.10
CA VAL A 62 0.21 -8.04 -18.99
C VAL A 62 0.74 -7.25 -20.18
N GLY A 63 1.71 -6.36 -19.98
CA GLY A 63 2.37 -5.64 -21.07
C GLY A 63 3.03 -6.56 -22.09
N SER A 64 3.67 -7.65 -21.65
CA SER A 64 4.29 -8.63 -22.54
C SER A 64 3.26 -9.55 -23.25
N LEU A 65 2.11 -9.80 -22.61
CA LEU A 65 1.04 -10.64 -23.18
C LEU A 65 0.41 -10.00 -24.42
N TYR A 66 0.41 -8.67 -24.53
CA TYR A 66 -0.07 -7.97 -25.72
C TYR A 66 0.72 -8.28 -27.00
N SER A 67 1.96 -8.74 -26.88
CA SER A 67 2.81 -9.15 -28.01
C SER A 67 2.67 -10.63 -28.36
N VAL A 68 1.92 -11.41 -27.59
CA VAL A 68 1.74 -12.85 -27.84
C VAL A 68 0.69 -13.05 -28.95
N PRO A 69 1.05 -13.71 -30.07
CA PRO A 69 0.15 -13.85 -31.22
C PRO A 69 -1.10 -14.71 -30.92
N ALA A 70 -1.01 -15.68 -30.01
CA ALA A 70 -2.17 -16.45 -29.55
C ALA A 70 -3.17 -15.55 -28.79
N PHE A 71 -2.67 -14.68 -27.91
CA PHE A 71 -3.50 -13.74 -27.15
C PHE A 71 -4.13 -12.67 -28.06
N GLN A 72 -3.38 -12.20 -29.06
CA GLN A 72 -3.89 -11.30 -30.10
C GLN A 72 -4.99 -11.94 -30.95
N LYS A 73 -4.93 -13.25 -31.21
CA LYS A 73 -5.95 -13.95 -31.99
C LYS A 73 -7.27 -14.10 -31.23
N ASP A 74 -7.21 -14.30 -29.92
CA ASP A 74 -8.38 -14.52 -29.07
C ASP A 74 -9.03 -13.21 -28.58
N PHE A 75 -8.21 -12.19 -28.25
CA PHE A 75 -8.67 -10.92 -27.67
C PHE A 75 -8.40 -9.69 -28.55
N GLY A 76 -7.67 -9.84 -29.65
CA GLY A 76 -7.39 -8.77 -30.59
C GLY A 76 -8.46 -8.61 -31.66
N SER A 77 -8.50 -7.42 -32.24
CA SER A 77 -9.33 -7.12 -33.40
C SER A 77 -8.48 -7.12 -34.66
N ARG A 78 -9.09 -7.45 -35.80
CA ARG A 78 -8.41 -7.46 -37.09
C ARG A 78 -8.18 -6.01 -37.52
N THR A 79 -6.93 -5.56 -37.49
CA THR A 79 -6.51 -4.25 -37.98
C THR A 79 -6.66 -4.20 -39.50
N ALA A 80 -6.87 -3.00 -40.08
CA ALA A 80 -7.01 -2.79 -41.53
C ALA A 80 -5.81 -3.32 -42.38
N ARG A 81 -4.66 -3.56 -41.73
CA ARG A 81 -3.43 -4.13 -42.30
C ARG A 81 -3.40 -5.68 -42.28
N GLY A 82 -4.45 -6.33 -41.79
CA GLY A 82 -4.59 -7.80 -41.78
C GLY A 82 -4.04 -8.51 -40.55
N ASN A 83 -3.32 -7.81 -39.67
CA ASN A 83 -2.79 -8.34 -38.41
C ASN A 83 -3.84 -8.24 -37.27
N TYR A 84 -3.69 -9.09 -36.26
CA TYR A 84 -4.48 -9.04 -35.04
C TYR A 84 -3.73 -8.24 -33.99
N GLU A 85 -4.35 -7.18 -33.47
CA GLU A 85 -3.77 -6.35 -32.42
C GLU A 85 -4.80 -6.13 -31.32
N ILE A 86 -4.32 -6.00 -30.08
CA ILE A 86 -5.17 -5.70 -28.94
C ILE A 86 -5.66 -4.25 -29.07
N SER A 87 -6.98 -4.05 -29.04
CA SER A 87 -7.56 -2.72 -29.23
C SER A 87 -7.13 -1.74 -28.13
N ALA A 88 -6.96 -0.47 -28.49
CA ALA A 88 -6.61 0.58 -27.52
C ALA A 88 -7.65 0.71 -26.40
N ALA A 89 -8.95 0.48 -26.69
CA ALA A 89 -10.00 0.49 -25.69
C ALA A 89 -9.83 -0.62 -24.64
N TRP A 90 -9.37 -1.81 -25.05
CA TRP A 90 -9.13 -2.93 -24.14
C TRP A 90 -7.95 -2.65 -23.21
N GLN A 91 -6.85 -2.11 -23.77
CA GLN A 91 -5.67 -1.70 -22.98
C GLN A 91 -6.02 -0.61 -21.96
N SER A 92 -6.73 0.43 -22.40
CA SER A 92 -7.19 1.52 -21.54
C SER A 92 -8.15 1.04 -20.45
N GLY A 93 -9.02 0.08 -20.76
CA GLY A 93 -9.93 -0.55 -19.80
C GLY A 93 -9.18 -1.24 -18.67
N MET A 94 -8.18 -2.06 -19.00
CA MET A 94 -7.35 -2.73 -17.99
C MET A 94 -6.55 -1.75 -17.14
N SER A 95 -5.92 -0.73 -17.74
CA SER A 95 -5.20 0.29 -16.96
C SER A 95 -6.12 1.12 -16.07
N GLY A 96 -7.38 1.32 -16.48
CA GLY A 96 -8.37 2.06 -15.71
C GLY A 96 -8.85 1.31 -14.46
N ILE A 97 -8.96 -0.03 -14.52
CA ILE A 97 -9.38 -0.87 -13.39
C ILE A 97 -8.43 -0.71 -12.20
N THR A 98 -7.12 -0.63 -12.45
CA THR A 98 -6.12 -0.38 -11.39
C THR A 98 -6.45 0.92 -10.64
N GLY A 99 -6.71 2.01 -11.36
CA GLY A 99 -7.11 3.28 -10.74
C GLY A 99 -8.38 3.18 -9.90
N VAL A 100 -9.40 2.49 -10.41
CA VAL A 100 -10.68 2.28 -9.69
C VAL A 100 -10.47 1.47 -8.41
N SER A 101 -9.62 0.43 -8.45
CA SER A 101 -9.35 -0.42 -7.29
C SER A 101 -8.66 0.34 -6.16
N VAL A 102 -7.74 1.26 -6.47
CA VAL A 102 -7.06 2.10 -5.49
C VAL A 102 -8.04 3.04 -4.81
N VAL A 103 -8.92 3.69 -5.58
CA VAL A 103 -9.96 4.57 -5.03
C VAL A 103 -10.91 3.79 -4.12
N LEU A 104 -11.37 2.61 -4.55
CA LEU A 104 -12.21 1.73 -3.73
C LEU A 104 -11.49 1.30 -2.45
N GLY A 105 -10.21 0.91 -2.53
CA GLY A 105 -9.41 0.52 -1.38
C GLY A 105 -9.23 1.65 -0.37
N MET A 106 -8.99 2.88 -0.83
CA MET A 106 -8.89 4.06 0.03
C MET A 106 -10.22 4.41 0.70
N LEU A 107 -11.33 4.33 -0.03
CA LEU A 107 -12.67 4.60 0.53
C LEU A 107 -13.04 3.55 1.59
N LEU A 108 -12.82 2.27 1.30
CA LEU A 108 -13.06 1.19 2.25
C LEU A 108 -12.11 1.28 3.45
N GLY A 109 -10.84 1.64 3.24
CA GLY A 109 -9.87 1.85 4.30
C GLY A 109 -10.24 3.02 5.21
N GLY A 110 -10.69 4.15 4.64
CA GLY A 110 -11.19 5.30 5.39
C GLY A 110 -12.44 4.97 6.21
N TYR A 111 -13.42 4.30 5.60
CA TYR A 111 -14.63 3.84 6.28
C TYR A 111 -14.33 2.81 7.38
N ALA A 112 -13.41 1.88 7.13
CA ALA A 112 -12.94 0.92 8.12
C ALA A 112 -12.18 1.61 9.26
N SER A 113 -11.38 2.65 8.98
CA SER A 113 -10.66 3.41 10.01
C SER A 113 -11.61 4.19 10.93
N GLU A 114 -12.70 4.74 10.38
CA GLU A 114 -13.69 5.50 11.14
C GLU A 114 -14.57 4.58 12.00
N SER A 115 -14.92 3.40 11.47
CA SER A 115 -15.69 2.38 12.20
C SER A 115 -14.86 1.53 13.18
N ALA A 116 -13.55 1.34 12.93
CA ALA A 116 -12.63 0.59 13.79
C ALA A 116 -11.96 1.46 14.87
N GLY A 117 -12.45 2.67 15.10
CA GLY A 117 -12.01 3.57 16.15
C GLY A 117 -11.80 2.85 17.49
N CYS A 118 -10.54 2.84 17.95
CA CYS A 118 -10.07 2.39 19.27
C CYS A 118 -9.91 0.88 19.57
N ARG A 119 -10.14 -0.06 18.65
CA ARG A 119 -9.90 -1.51 18.92
C ARG A 119 -8.88 -2.22 18.05
N LEU A 120 -8.65 -1.77 16.81
CA LEU A 120 -7.68 -2.45 15.93
C LEU A 120 -6.26 -1.94 16.12
N LEU A 121 -6.10 -0.65 16.46
CA LEU A 121 -4.78 -0.01 16.64
C LEU A 121 -4.02 -0.52 17.88
N SER A 122 -4.70 -1.16 18.84
CA SER A 122 -4.09 -1.77 20.02
C SER A 122 -3.62 -3.21 19.80
N VAL A 123 -3.88 -3.79 18.62
CA VAL A 123 -3.57 -5.21 18.32
C VAL A 123 -2.43 -5.36 17.31
N LEU A 124 -2.00 -4.29 16.65
CA LEU A 124 -0.73 -4.22 15.90
C LEU A 124 0.44 -4.01 16.85
#